data_AF-A0A2M4AQY6-F1
#
_entry.id   AF-A0A2M4AQY6-F1
#
_cell.length_a   1.000
_cell.length_b   1.000
_cell.length_c   1.000
_cell.angle_alpha   90.00
_cell.angle_beta   90.00
_cell.angle_gamma   90.00
#
_symmetry.space_group_name_H-M   'P 1'
#
loop_
_entity.id
_entity.type
_entity.pdbx_description
1 polymer ?
#
loop_
_entity_poly.entity_id
_entity_poly.type
_entity_poly.pdbx_seq_one_letter_code
_entity_poly.pdbx_strand_id
1 'polypeptide(L)'
;KPALLVESKRQLRQKKDVAASTESVRGRPKSGRIWKTQKERFAVVKKTIRRKTTDERLAYRAEMKQIKELSQSLKDERKRQNEEKRLRREENKRRRLENERKAEIVQIINNPAKLKRMRKKQLRMIEKRDLANVKVV
;
A
#
# COMPACT_ATOMS: atom_id res chain seq x y z
N LYS A 1 45.92 32.94 -47.79
CA LYS A 1 45.32 32.35 -46.57
C LYS A 1 45.99 31.03 -46.10
N PRO A 2 47.34 30.86 -46.13
CA PRO A 2 47.98 29.64 -45.59
C PRO A 2 48.29 29.70 -44.08
N ALA A 3 48.49 30.90 -43.51
CA ALA A 3 48.87 31.09 -42.10
C ALA A 3 47.81 30.56 -41.12
N LEU A 4 46.53 30.87 -41.37
CA LEU A 4 45.41 30.42 -40.53
C LEU A 4 45.24 28.89 -40.52
N LEU A 5 45.57 28.21 -41.62
CA LEU A 5 45.54 26.75 -41.70
C LEU A 5 46.66 26.13 -40.85
N VAL A 6 47.86 26.74 -40.87
CA VAL A 6 49.01 26.33 -40.06
C VAL A 6 48.73 26.56 -38.57
N GLU A 7 48.11 27.67 -38.20
CA GLU A 7 47.66 27.94 -36.82
C GLU A 7 46.66 26.89 -36.34
N SER A 8 45.64 26.55 -37.13
CA SER A 8 44.64 25.55 -36.73
C SER A 8 45.24 24.15 -36.54
N LYS A 9 46.19 23.76 -37.41
CA LYS A 9 46.92 22.49 -37.28
C LYS A 9 47.81 22.47 -36.04
N ARG A 10 48.38 23.62 -35.65
CA ARG A 10 49.19 23.77 -34.44
C ARG A 10 48.33 23.69 -33.18
N GLN A 11 47.15 24.30 -33.18
CA GLN A 11 46.18 24.22 -32.09
C GLN A 11 45.61 22.80 -31.89
N LEU A 12 45.34 22.06 -32.98
CA LEU A 12 44.93 20.66 -32.95
C LEU A 12 46.02 19.74 -32.38
N ARG A 13 47.29 19.98 -32.74
CA ARG A 13 48.45 19.28 -32.15
C ARG A 13 48.58 19.55 -30.66
N GLN A 14 48.53 20.82 -30.25
CA GLN A 14 48.57 21.19 -28.82
C GLN A 14 47.44 20.55 -28.01
N LYS A 15 46.20 20.48 -28.55
CA LYS A 15 45.09 19.76 -27.91
C LYS A 15 45.34 18.26 -27.78
N LYS A 16 45.95 17.64 -28.79
CA LYS A 16 46.31 16.21 -28.77
C LYS A 16 47.40 15.90 -27.74
N ASP A 17 48.40 16.77 -27.63
CA ASP A 17 49.50 16.62 -26.69
C ASP A 17 49.03 16.81 -25.23
N VAL A 18 48.09 17.72 -24.98
CA VAL A 18 47.44 17.91 -23.66
C VAL A 18 46.55 16.70 -23.32
N ALA A 19 45.80 16.15 -24.27
CA ALA A 19 45.01 14.94 -24.04
C ALA A 19 45.89 13.72 -23.74
N ALA A 20 47.04 13.56 -24.43
CA ALA A 20 48.01 12.52 -24.15
C ALA A 20 48.67 12.66 -22.75
N SER A 21 48.83 13.88 -22.23
CA SER A 21 49.34 14.12 -20.88
C SER A 21 48.38 13.70 -19.75
N THR A 22 47.10 13.46 -20.09
CA THR A 22 46.09 12.93 -19.15
C THR A 22 45.98 11.40 -19.16
N GLU A 23 46.81 10.72 -19.96
CA GLU A 23 46.95 9.27 -19.85
C GLU A 23 47.69 8.94 -18.54
N SER A 24 47.02 8.13 -17.74
CA SER A 24 47.38 7.69 -16.40
C SER A 24 48.89 7.69 -16.11
N VAL A 25 49.31 8.43 -15.08
CA VAL A 25 50.68 8.49 -14.51
C VAL A 25 51.23 7.11 -14.07
N ARG A 26 50.44 6.03 -14.17
CA ARG A 26 50.82 4.67 -13.78
C ARG A 26 51.44 3.93 -14.96
N GLY A 27 52.57 3.27 -14.70
CA GLY A 27 53.22 2.39 -15.68
C GLY A 27 52.38 1.16 -16.04
N ARG A 28 52.67 0.56 -17.20
CA ARG A 28 52.05 -0.68 -17.65
C ARG A 28 52.55 -1.86 -16.80
N PRO A 29 51.68 -2.72 -16.26
CA PRO A 29 52.11 -3.91 -15.53
C PRO A 29 52.77 -4.92 -16.49
N LYS A 30 53.70 -5.74 -15.99
CA LYS A 30 54.48 -6.70 -16.78
C LYS A 30 53.61 -7.69 -17.58
N SER A 31 52.42 -8.01 -17.09
CA SER A 31 51.45 -8.90 -17.75
C SER A 31 50.61 -8.22 -18.83
N GLY A 32 50.74 -6.90 -19.03
CA GLY A 32 49.96 -6.13 -20.01
C GLY A 32 48.47 -5.95 -19.68
N ARG A 33 47.94 -6.70 -18.70
CA ARG A 33 46.51 -6.70 -18.36
C ARG A 33 46.24 -5.98 -17.04
N ILE A 34 45.46 -4.89 -17.11
CA ILE A 34 45.03 -4.11 -15.95
C ILE A 34 43.67 -4.65 -15.48
N TRP A 35 43.64 -5.42 -14.39
CA TRP A 35 42.43 -6.08 -13.90
C TRP A 35 41.63 -5.25 -12.88
N LYS A 36 42.17 -4.11 -12.41
CA LYS A 36 41.50 -3.17 -11.50
C LYS A 36 41.15 -1.87 -12.24
N THR A 37 39.91 -1.42 -12.14
CA THR A 37 39.49 -0.10 -12.65
C THR A 37 39.98 1.03 -11.73
N GLN A 38 40.29 2.19 -12.31
CA GLN A 38 40.69 3.36 -11.52
C GLN A 38 39.47 3.89 -10.77
N LYS A 39 39.54 3.95 -9.44
CA LYS A 39 38.50 4.62 -8.63
C LYS A 39 38.62 6.14 -8.81
N GLU A 40 37.54 6.79 -9.25
CA GLU A 40 37.45 8.24 -9.20
C GLU A 40 37.47 8.71 -7.74
N ARG A 41 38.15 9.82 -7.45
CA ARG A 41 38.07 10.46 -6.13
C ARG A 41 36.65 10.99 -5.97
N PHE A 42 36.02 10.81 -4.79
CA PHE A 42 34.68 11.34 -4.44
C PHE A 42 34.61 12.89 -4.39
N ALA A 43 35.47 13.60 -5.11
CA ALA A 43 35.64 15.05 -5.06
C ALA A 43 34.60 15.82 -5.91
N VAL A 44 33.60 15.15 -6.49
CA VAL A 44 32.48 15.85 -7.11
C VAL A 44 31.53 16.30 -6.00
N VAL A 45 31.88 17.42 -5.36
CA VAL A 45 30.92 18.19 -4.57
C VAL A 45 29.85 18.67 -5.55
N LYS A 46 28.68 18.03 -5.53
CA LYS A 46 27.52 18.53 -6.29
C LYS A 46 27.30 19.97 -5.83
N LYS A 47 27.54 20.94 -6.73
CA LYS A 47 27.31 22.36 -6.44
C LYS A 47 25.91 22.48 -5.87
N THR A 48 25.85 23.09 -4.70
CA THR A 48 24.71 23.11 -3.78
C THR A 48 23.40 23.40 -4.50
N ILE A 49 22.40 22.54 -4.29
CA ILE A 49 21.03 22.83 -4.70
C ILE A 49 20.65 24.17 -4.06
N ARG A 50 20.21 25.14 -4.87
CA ARG A 50 19.78 26.46 -4.38
C ARG A 50 18.75 26.25 -3.26
N ARG A 51 18.99 26.85 -2.08
CA ARG A 51 18.02 26.80 -0.99
C ARG A 51 16.73 27.48 -1.47
N LYS A 52 15.59 26.83 -1.23
CA LYS A 52 14.28 27.41 -1.53
C LYS A 52 14.10 28.75 -0.82
N THR A 53 13.45 29.70 -1.48
CA THR A 53 13.09 30.99 -0.87
C THR A 53 12.07 30.78 0.27
N THR A 54 11.83 31.81 1.08
CA THR A 54 10.77 31.78 2.11
C THR A 54 9.42 31.47 1.51
N ASP A 55 9.10 32.11 0.39
CA ASP A 55 7.79 32.07 -0.24
C ASP A 55 7.53 30.69 -0.85
N GLU A 56 8.54 30.10 -1.50
CA GLU A 56 8.49 28.71 -1.99
C GLU A 56 8.26 27.70 -0.86
N ARG A 57 8.80 27.95 0.33
CA ARG A 57 8.57 27.08 1.50
C ARG A 57 7.15 27.23 2.06
N LEU A 58 6.61 28.44 2.06
CA LEU A 58 5.23 28.69 2.49
C LEU A 58 4.22 28.09 1.51
N ALA A 59 4.43 28.29 0.20
CA ALA A 59 3.62 27.66 -0.85
C ALA A 59 3.64 26.13 -0.73
N TYR A 60 4.82 25.53 -0.59
CA TYR A 60 4.95 24.08 -0.40
C TYR A 60 4.23 23.57 0.86
N ARG A 61 4.27 24.33 1.96
CA ARG A 61 3.53 23.97 3.19
C ARG A 61 2.02 24.03 2.98
N ALA A 62 1.53 25.03 2.24
CA ALA A 62 0.12 25.16 1.91
C ALA A 62 -0.35 23.99 1.01
N GLU A 63 0.39 23.67 -0.04
CA GLU A 63 0.12 22.51 -0.91
C GLU A 63 0.10 21.20 -0.12
N MET A 64 1.11 20.97 0.73
CA MET A 64 1.17 19.77 1.56
C MET A 64 0.01 19.69 2.55
N LYS A 65 -0.49 20.83 3.06
CA LYS A 65 -1.65 20.88 3.93
C LYS A 65 -2.92 20.48 3.16
N GLN A 66 -3.13 21.06 1.98
CA GLN A 66 -4.26 20.73 1.11
C GLN A 66 -4.28 19.24 0.70
N ILE A 67 -3.12 18.69 0.33
CA ILE A 67 -2.99 17.26 -0.02
C ILE A 67 -3.35 16.37 1.17
N LYS A 68 -2.92 16.73 2.38
CA LYS A 68 -3.23 15.97 3.60
C LYS A 68 -4.72 16.04 3.93
N GLU A 69 -5.33 17.22 3.85
CA GLU A 69 -6.76 17.41 4.09
C GLU A 69 -7.59 16.58 3.11
N LEU A 70 -7.25 16.61 1.82
CA LEU A 70 -7.90 15.79 0.79
C LEU A 70 -7.69 14.29 1.03
N SER A 71 -6.48 13.87 1.40
CA SER A 71 -6.21 12.47 1.73
C SER A 71 -7.02 12.01 2.93
N GLN A 72 -7.20 12.89 3.92
CA GLN A 72 -7.96 12.60 5.12
C GLN A 72 -9.46 12.49 4.82
N SER A 73 -10.03 13.43 4.05
CA SER A 73 -11.45 13.35 3.66
C SER A 73 -11.78 12.05 2.92
N LEU A 74 -10.92 11.62 1.99
CA LEU A 74 -11.09 10.35 1.27
C LEU A 74 -11.03 9.12 2.19
N LYS A 75 -10.18 9.15 3.21
CA LYS A 75 -10.10 8.06 4.20
C LYS A 75 -11.35 8.02 5.09
N ASP A 76 -11.82 9.19 5.52
CA ASP A 76 -12.99 9.31 6.37
C ASP A 76 -14.27 8.88 5.64
N GLU A 77 -14.42 9.26 4.35
CA GLU A 77 -15.50 8.77 3.50
C GLU A 77 -15.49 7.24 3.37
N ARG A 78 -14.31 6.65 3.09
CA ARG A 78 -14.18 5.20 3.01
C ARG A 78 -14.51 4.51 4.33
N LYS A 79 -14.08 5.08 5.46
CA LYS A 79 -14.37 4.57 6.80
C LYS A 79 -15.88 4.60 7.07
N ARG A 80 -16.53 5.73 6.79
CA ARG A 80 -17.99 5.90 6.92
C ARG A 80 -18.76 4.87 6.09
N GLN A 81 -18.40 4.71 4.82
CA GLN A 81 -19.03 3.71 3.94
C GLN A 81 -18.88 2.27 4.48
N ASN A 82 -17.72 1.94 5.04
CA ASN A 82 -17.46 0.63 5.62
C ASN A 82 -18.26 0.39 6.91
N GLU A 83 -18.37 1.41 7.76
CA GLU A 83 -19.19 1.40 8.97
C GLU A 83 -20.68 1.23 8.63
N GLU A 84 -21.20 1.98 7.66
CA GLU A 84 -22.58 1.83 7.17
C GLU A 84 -22.85 0.41 6.64
N LYS A 85 -21.92 -0.15 5.84
CA LYS A 85 -22.01 -1.55 5.38
C LYS A 85 -21.94 -2.56 6.51
N ARG A 86 -21.20 -2.27 7.58
CA ARG A 86 -21.09 -3.13 8.75
C ARG A 86 -22.39 -3.10 9.55
N LEU A 87 -22.92 -1.92 9.84
CA LEU A 87 -24.19 -1.74 10.54
C LEU A 87 -25.33 -2.43 9.80
N ARG A 88 -25.41 -2.27 8.47
CA ARG A 88 -26.40 -2.95 7.64
C ARG A 88 -26.28 -4.48 7.72
N ARG A 89 -25.07 -5.02 7.74
CA ARG A 89 -24.83 -6.47 7.90
C ARG A 89 -25.25 -6.96 9.28
N GLU A 90 -24.94 -6.20 10.33
CA GLU A 90 -25.34 -6.53 11.70
C GLU A 90 -26.87 -6.49 11.85
N GLU A 91 -27.55 -5.49 11.30
CA GLU A 91 -29.01 -5.38 11.30
C GLU A 91 -29.64 -6.55 10.52
N ASN A 92 -29.15 -6.85 9.31
CA ASN A 92 -29.64 -7.98 8.52
C ASN A 92 -29.45 -9.31 9.27
N LYS A 93 -28.33 -9.48 9.98
CA LYS A 93 -28.08 -10.67 10.80
C LYS A 93 -29.07 -10.75 11.97
N ARG A 94 -29.34 -9.64 12.66
CA ARG A 94 -30.35 -9.59 13.73
C ARG A 94 -31.73 -9.93 13.20
N ARG A 95 -32.15 -9.31 12.09
CA ARG A 95 -33.43 -9.59 11.43
C ARG A 95 -33.55 -11.05 11.00
N ARG A 96 -32.47 -11.64 10.49
CA ARG A 96 -32.43 -13.07 10.15
C ARG A 96 -32.65 -13.95 11.38
N LEU A 97 -31.94 -13.69 12.48
CA LEU A 97 -32.10 -14.44 13.74
C LEU A 97 -33.51 -14.32 14.32
N GLU A 98 -34.11 -13.12 14.26
CA GLU A 98 -35.48 -12.90 14.69
C GLU A 98 -36.49 -13.61 13.78
N ASN A 99 -36.28 -13.58 12.46
CA ASN A 99 -37.11 -14.29 11.50
C ASN A 99 -36.98 -15.81 11.64
N GLU A 100 -35.78 -16.34 11.87
CA GLU A 100 -35.56 -17.75 12.18
C GLU A 100 -36.34 -18.17 13.43
N ARG A 101 -36.28 -17.37 14.51
CA ARG A 101 -37.07 -17.60 15.72
C ARG A 101 -38.58 -17.51 15.49
N LYS A 102 -39.05 -16.60 14.63
CA LYS A 102 -40.48 -16.44 14.30
C LYS A 102 -40.99 -17.53 13.35
N ALA A 103 -40.16 -17.96 12.41
CA ALA A 103 -40.47 -19.01 11.44
C ALA A 103 -40.35 -20.42 12.04
N GLU A 104 -39.77 -20.54 13.23
CA GLU A 104 -39.74 -21.77 14.00
C GLU A 104 -41.17 -22.17 14.43
N ILE A 105 -41.80 -23.02 13.61
CA ILE A 105 -43.13 -23.58 13.90
C ILE A 105 -42.95 -24.70 14.94
N VAL A 106 -43.22 -24.38 16.20
CA VAL A 106 -43.18 -25.32 17.31
C VAL A 106 -44.51 -26.03 17.49
N GLN A 107 -44.48 -27.33 17.78
CA GLN A 107 -45.66 -28.08 18.23
C GLN A 107 -45.63 -28.18 19.75
N ILE A 108 -46.64 -27.60 20.40
CA ILE A 108 -46.75 -27.62 21.86
C ILE A 108 -47.32 -28.98 22.28
N ILE A 109 -46.60 -29.70 23.12
CA ILE A 109 -47.02 -31.00 23.65
C ILE A 109 -47.52 -30.82 25.08
N ASN A 110 -48.83 -30.63 25.25
CA ASN A 110 -49.43 -30.43 26.57
C ASN A 110 -49.46 -31.71 27.42
N ASN A 111 -49.60 -32.89 26.79
CA ASN A 111 -49.72 -34.16 27.50
C ASN A 111 -48.40 -34.95 27.51
N PRO A 112 -47.76 -35.18 28.68
CA PRO A 112 -46.49 -35.91 28.78
C PRO A 112 -46.59 -37.40 28.43
N ALA A 113 -47.78 -38.00 28.49
CA ALA A 113 -48.00 -39.38 28.06
C ALA A 113 -47.72 -39.56 26.55
N LYS A 114 -47.85 -38.48 25.75
CA LYS A 114 -47.56 -38.52 24.31
C LYS A 114 -46.09 -38.85 24.04
N LEU A 115 -45.16 -38.25 24.78
CA LEU A 115 -43.72 -38.54 24.67
C LEU A 115 -43.39 -39.97 25.10
N LYS A 116 -44.04 -40.46 26.17
CA LYS A 116 -43.83 -41.82 26.68
C LYS A 116 -44.30 -42.91 25.71
N ARG A 117 -45.30 -42.61 24.87
CA ARG A 117 -45.82 -43.54 23.84
C ARG A 117 -44.99 -43.57 22.55
N MET A 118 -44.10 -42.60 22.34
CA MET A 118 -43.32 -42.50 21.11
C MET A 118 -42.16 -43.49 21.04
N ARG A 119 -41.76 -43.87 19.82
CA ARG A 119 -40.63 -44.77 19.60
C ARG A 119 -39.31 -44.04 19.91
N LYS A 120 -38.34 -44.76 20.50
CA LYS A 120 -36.98 -44.23 20.80
C LYS A 120 -36.31 -43.49 19.63
N LYS A 121 -36.50 -43.94 18.38
CA LYS A 121 -35.93 -43.26 17.19
C LYS A 121 -36.56 -41.88 16.97
N GLN A 122 -37.86 -41.72 17.20
CA GLN A 122 -38.56 -40.44 17.07
C GLN A 122 -38.13 -39.46 18.16
N LEU A 123 -37.95 -39.94 19.40
CA LEU A 123 -37.46 -39.11 20.51
C LEU A 123 -36.07 -38.51 20.25
N ARG A 124 -35.21 -39.20 19.49
CA ARG A 124 -33.89 -38.67 19.09
C ARG A 124 -33.97 -37.57 18.04
N MET A 125 -35.07 -37.45 17.31
CA MET A 125 -35.27 -36.43 16.28
C MET A 125 -35.97 -35.17 16.83
N ILE A 126 -36.45 -35.21 18.08
CA ILE A 126 -37.12 -34.05 18.69
C ILE A 126 -36.06 -33.10 19.24
N GLU A 127 -36.07 -31.87 18.73
CA GLU A 127 -35.35 -30.76 19.33
C GLU A 127 -36.28 -30.01 20.29
N LYS A 128 -35.77 -29.65 21.46
CA LYS A 128 -36.54 -28.87 22.46
C LYS A 128 -36.25 -27.38 22.23
N ARG A 129 -37.31 -26.58 22.23
CA ARG A 129 -37.26 -25.12 22.00
C ARG A 129 -37.99 -24.39 23.11
N ASP A 130 -37.58 -23.15 23.36
CA ASP A 130 -38.17 -22.32 24.41
C ASP A 130 -39.55 -21.82 23.99
N LEU A 131 -40.53 -21.96 24.90
CA LEU A 131 -41.93 -21.60 24.66
C LEU A 131 -42.39 -20.38 25.47
N ALA A 132 -41.48 -19.67 26.15
CA ALA A 132 -41.80 -18.61 27.11
C ALA A 132 -42.72 -17.50 26.56
N ASN A 133 -42.71 -17.27 25.24
CA ASN A 133 -43.48 -16.22 24.58
C ASN A 133 -44.65 -16.73 23.73
N VAL A 134 -44.91 -18.04 23.69
CA VAL A 134 -45.97 -18.62 22.84
C VAL A 134 -47.28 -18.65 23.63
N LYS A 135 -48.26 -17.87 23.18
CA LYS A 135 -49.59 -17.85 23.80
C LYS A 135 -50.40 -19.04 23.26
N VAL A 136 -50.64 -20.02 24.12
CA VAL A 136 -51.54 -21.15 23.84
C VAL A 136 -52.97 -20.62 23.87
N VAL A 137 -53.73 -20.82 22.78
CA VAL A 137 -55.19 -20.64 22.74
C VAL A 137 -55.85 -21.93 23.21
#